data_AF-A0A3L7BWN9-F1
#
_entry.id   AF-A0A3L7BWN9-F1
#
_cell.length_a   1.000
_cell.length_b   1.000
_cell.length_c   1.000
_cell.angle_alpha   90.00
_cell.angle_beta   90.00
_cell.angle_gamma   90.00
#
_symmetry.space_group_name_H-M   'P 1'
#
loop_
_entity.id
_entity.type
_entity.pdbx_description
1 polymer ?
#
loop_
_entity_poly.entity_id
_entity_poly.type
_entity_poly.pdbx_seq_one_letter_code
_entity_poly.pdbx_strand_id
1 'polypeptide(L)'
;MGSSYQTVLATGSLADVRAAVAAAQQTAVIIPVAESRWAVVPSQVDGIHAETEKLAQLLSLAQGSVATSFDVFDSDVLVAMLFRDGSRYHEYLSDQAYLVETWDDDDNEILFDMLGRPYPPDATPPSGAYGADPAAFVALGVAPVDEAELGVALGRSELRAEEQHHAVLHALNLDCAPLMMSYTEAVASGAGV
;
A
#
# COMPACT_ATOMS: atom_id res chain seq x y z
N MET A 1 3.66 -6.33 20.10
CA MET A 1 4.54 -5.56 19.22
C MET A 1 3.96 -5.75 17.85
N GLY A 2 3.32 -4.72 17.30
CA GLY A 2 2.80 -4.77 15.94
C GLY A 2 3.94 -4.68 14.93
N SER A 3 3.63 -5.01 13.68
CA SER A 3 4.54 -4.85 12.55
C SER A 3 4.18 -3.59 11.79
N SER A 4 5.19 -2.98 11.17
CA SER A 4 4.99 -1.88 10.24
C SER A 4 5.95 -2.01 9.08
N TYR A 5 5.42 -1.82 7.88
CA TYR A 5 6.20 -1.88 6.65
C TYR A 5 5.47 -1.13 5.55
N GLN A 6 6.26 -0.68 4.56
CA GLN A 6 5.77 0.07 3.43
C GLN A 6 6.40 -0.47 2.16
N THR A 7 5.56 -0.81 1.18
CA THR A 7 5.99 -1.38 -0.10
C THR A 7 5.19 -0.77 -1.24
N VAL A 8 5.66 -0.98 -2.47
CA VAL A 8 4.92 -0.60 -3.67
C VAL A 8 4.77 -1.82 -4.56
N LEU A 9 3.55 -2.09 -5.03
CA LEU A 9 3.30 -3.00 -6.13
C LEU A 9 3.23 -2.21 -7.43
N ALA A 10 4.00 -2.61 -8.44
CA ALA A 10 3.97 -2.01 -9.76
C ALA A 10 3.72 -3.05 -10.86
N THR A 11 2.86 -2.71 -11.82
CA THR A 11 2.71 -3.48 -13.06
C THR A 11 3.61 -2.91 -14.16
N GLY A 12 4.02 -3.75 -15.11
CA GLY A 12 4.69 -3.31 -16.34
C GLY A 12 6.04 -4.00 -16.56
N SER A 13 6.88 -3.39 -17.40
CA SER A 13 8.22 -3.93 -17.70
C SER A 13 9.21 -3.63 -16.59
N LEU A 14 10.17 -4.52 -16.35
CA LEU A 14 11.25 -4.29 -15.38
C LEU A 14 12.08 -3.03 -15.71
N ALA A 15 12.24 -2.73 -17.00
CA ALA A 15 12.99 -1.56 -17.44
C ALA A 15 12.33 -0.25 -16.98
N ASP A 16 11.01 -0.17 -17.12
CA ASP A 16 10.24 1.01 -16.69
C ASP A 16 10.24 1.14 -15.17
N VAL A 17 10.10 0.02 -14.44
CA VAL A 17 10.17 0.01 -12.97
C VAL A 17 11.54 0.52 -12.48
N ARG A 18 12.63 0.03 -13.06
CA ARG A 18 14.00 0.51 -12.71
C ARG A 18 14.19 1.98 -13.03
N ALA A 19 13.67 2.45 -14.17
CA ALA A 19 13.74 3.86 -14.55
C ALA A 19 12.98 4.75 -13.55
N ALA A 20 11.80 4.34 -13.11
CA ALA A 20 11.01 5.06 -12.12
C ALA A 20 11.69 5.10 -10.74
N VAL A 21 12.24 3.98 -10.26
CA VAL A 21 13.01 3.93 -9.00
C VAL A 21 14.22 4.86 -9.06
N ALA A 22 14.96 4.85 -10.17
CA ALA A 22 16.10 5.76 -10.37
C ALA A 22 15.66 7.23 -10.39
N ALA A 23 14.54 7.55 -11.04
CA ALA A 23 13.98 8.91 -11.08
C ALA A 23 13.48 9.38 -9.71
N ALA A 24 12.98 8.47 -8.87
CA ALA A 24 12.60 8.75 -7.50
C ALA A 24 13.81 9.03 -6.59
N GLN A 25 15.03 8.70 -7.03
CA GLN A 25 16.26 8.79 -6.24
C GLN A 25 16.19 8.01 -4.92
N GLN A 26 15.37 6.95 -4.89
CA GLN A 26 15.21 6.09 -3.72
C GLN A 26 16.05 4.82 -3.88
N THR A 27 16.63 4.37 -2.78
CA THR A 27 17.21 3.02 -2.69
C THR A 27 16.09 2.02 -2.48
N ALA A 28 15.94 1.03 -3.35
CA ALA A 28 14.92 0.01 -3.24
C ALA A 28 15.40 -1.36 -3.76
N VAL A 29 14.81 -2.42 -3.22
CA VAL A 29 14.92 -3.78 -3.79
C VAL A 29 13.70 -4.02 -4.67
N ILE A 30 13.91 -4.45 -5.91
CA ILE A 30 12.83 -4.81 -6.84
C ILE A 30 12.76 -6.34 -6.90
N ILE A 31 11.63 -6.94 -6.56
CA ILE A 31 11.44 -8.39 -6.51
C ILE A 31 10.24 -8.77 -7.39
N PRO A 32 10.36 -9.74 -8.31
CA PRO A 32 9.21 -10.23 -9.06
C PRO A 32 8.21 -10.91 -8.12
N VAL A 33 6.93 -10.53 -8.20
CA VAL A 33 5.84 -11.19 -7.44
C VAL A 33 4.86 -11.93 -8.34
N ALA A 34 4.84 -11.60 -9.63
CA ALA A 34 4.20 -12.37 -10.69
C ALA A 34 4.68 -11.86 -12.07
N GLU A 35 4.15 -12.42 -13.16
CA GLU A 35 4.46 -11.95 -14.51
C GLU A 35 4.12 -10.46 -14.66
N SER A 36 5.14 -9.65 -14.99
CA SER A 36 5.04 -8.19 -15.10
C SER A 36 4.53 -7.47 -13.84
N ARG A 37 4.64 -8.09 -12.66
CA ARG A 37 4.34 -7.48 -11.36
C ARG A 37 5.56 -7.51 -10.47
N TRP A 38 5.83 -6.37 -9.85
CA TRP A 38 7.06 -6.13 -9.12
C TRP A 38 6.71 -5.56 -7.75
N ALA A 39 7.19 -6.21 -6.69
CA ALA A 39 7.33 -5.58 -5.41
C ALA A 39 8.54 -4.64 -5.47
N VAL A 40 8.35 -3.40 -5.09
CA VAL A 40 9.41 -2.42 -4.88
C VAL A 40 9.43 -2.12 -3.39
N VAL A 41 10.49 -2.57 -2.73
CA VAL A 41 10.69 -2.45 -1.28
C VAL A 41 11.72 -1.34 -1.04
N PRO A 42 11.28 -0.09 -0.78
CA PRO A 42 12.18 1.02 -0.55
C PRO A 42 12.87 0.93 0.82
N SER A 43 14.09 1.44 0.89
CA SER A 43 14.74 1.72 2.17
C SER A 43 13.97 2.80 2.91
N GLN A 44 13.66 2.55 4.17
CA GLN A 44 13.06 3.55 5.05
C GLN A 44 14.10 4.62 5.42
N VAL A 45 13.67 5.88 5.45
CA VAL A 45 14.40 7.02 6.02
C VAL A 45 14.20 6.99 7.54
N ASP A 46 15.30 7.14 8.28
CA ASP A 46 15.35 7.06 9.75
C ASP A 46 14.73 5.79 10.36
N GLY A 47 14.59 4.74 9.55
CA GLY A 47 14.02 3.45 9.96
C GLY A 47 12.51 3.48 10.25
N ILE A 48 11.80 4.54 9.85
CA ILE A 48 10.38 4.72 10.21
C ILE A 48 9.49 4.86 8.96
N HIS A 49 9.94 5.56 7.91
CA HIS A 49 9.06 5.88 6.78
C HIS A 49 9.81 5.89 5.44
N ALA A 50 9.16 5.39 4.39
CA ALA A 50 9.57 5.49 3.01
C ALA A 50 8.52 6.26 2.20
N GLU A 51 8.95 7.10 1.26
CA GLU A 51 8.05 7.88 0.39
C GLU A 51 7.41 6.99 -0.71
N THR A 52 6.60 6.00 -0.30
CA THR A 52 5.98 5.01 -1.20
C THR A 52 4.95 5.63 -2.13
N GLU A 53 4.19 6.65 -1.68
CA GLU A 53 3.23 7.35 -2.54
C GLU A 53 3.91 8.03 -3.73
N LYS A 54 5.02 8.73 -3.48
CA LYS A 54 5.77 9.41 -4.55
C LYS A 54 6.36 8.39 -5.52
N LEU A 55 6.86 7.28 -5.00
CA LEU A 55 7.39 6.19 -5.82
C LEU A 55 6.30 5.52 -6.66
N ALA A 56 5.14 5.19 -6.08
CA ALA A 56 4.00 4.63 -6.79
C ALA A 56 3.47 5.59 -7.87
N GLN A 57 3.41 6.89 -7.58
CA GLN A 57 3.09 7.91 -8.57
C GLN A 57 4.01 7.80 -9.80
N LEU A 58 5.33 7.79 -9.58
CA LEU A 58 6.31 7.72 -10.66
C LEU A 58 6.24 6.39 -11.44
N LEU A 59 6.04 5.27 -10.74
CA LEU A 59 5.88 3.94 -11.34
C LEU A 59 4.65 3.84 -12.24
N SER A 60 3.59 4.57 -11.92
CA SER A 60 2.35 4.61 -12.71
C SER A 60 2.42 5.47 -13.98
N LEU A 61 3.52 6.22 -14.22
CA LEU A 61 3.67 7.07 -15.40
C LEU A 61 3.96 6.29 -16.69
N ALA A 62 4.46 5.06 -16.56
CA ALA A 62 4.69 4.20 -17.71
C ALA A 62 3.35 3.80 -18.37
N GLN A 63 3.33 3.75 -19.71
CA GLN A 63 2.08 3.57 -20.45
C GLN A 63 1.39 2.25 -20.08
N GLY A 64 0.15 2.35 -19.60
CA GLY A 64 -0.66 1.18 -19.22
C GLY A 64 -0.29 0.58 -17.86
N SER A 65 0.65 1.18 -17.13
CA SER A 65 1.03 0.74 -15.80
C SER A 65 0.08 1.26 -14.73
N VAL A 66 -0.16 0.42 -13.74
CA VAL A 66 -0.80 0.75 -12.47
C VAL A 66 0.21 0.47 -11.35
N ALA A 67 0.19 1.30 -10.32
CA ALA A 67 0.99 1.09 -9.11
C ALA A 67 0.16 1.30 -7.86
N THR A 68 0.58 0.72 -6.75
CA THR A 68 -0.08 0.86 -5.45
C THR A 68 0.96 0.93 -4.35
N SER A 69 0.90 1.98 -3.53
CA SER A 69 1.60 1.99 -2.25
C SER A 69 0.78 1.23 -1.22
N PHE A 70 1.46 0.45 -0.39
CA PHE A 70 0.91 -0.18 0.80
C PHE A 70 1.62 0.37 2.02
N ASP A 71 0.85 0.67 3.06
CA ASP A 71 1.35 1.04 4.38
C ASP A 71 0.61 0.19 5.42
N VAL A 72 1.33 -0.69 6.09
CA VAL A 72 0.83 -1.39 7.27
C VAL A 72 1.43 -0.72 8.48
N PHE A 73 0.57 -0.26 9.39
CA PHE A 73 0.95 0.49 10.57
C PHE A 73 0.49 -0.21 11.86
N ASP A 74 1.47 -0.46 12.74
CA ASP A 74 1.38 -1.18 14.04
C ASP A 74 0.45 -2.40 14.09
N SER A 75 0.33 -3.16 12.99
CA SER A 75 -0.65 -4.25 12.81
C SER A 75 -2.13 -3.87 12.88
N ASP A 76 -2.46 -2.60 13.00
CA ASP A 76 -3.83 -2.13 13.23
C ASP A 76 -4.51 -1.70 11.93
N VAL A 77 -3.77 -1.07 11.03
CA VAL A 77 -4.36 -0.48 9.83
C VAL A 77 -3.51 -0.72 8.58
N LEU A 78 -4.19 -1.06 7.48
CA LEU A 78 -3.66 -1.15 6.14
C LEU A 78 -4.20 0.02 5.31
N VAL A 79 -3.30 0.81 4.76
CA VAL A 79 -3.59 1.84 3.76
C VAL A 79 -3.09 1.36 2.41
N ALA A 80 -3.90 1.58 1.37
CA ALA A 80 -3.45 1.44 0.00
C ALA A 80 -3.86 2.64 -0.85
N MET A 81 -2.94 3.16 -1.65
CA MET A 81 -3.24 4.23 -2.61
C MET A 81 -2.87 3.78 -4.02
N LEU A 82 -3.84 3.83 -4.93
CA LEU A 82 -3.69 3.32 -6.28
C LEU A 82 -3.47 4.48 -7.26
N PHE A 83 -2.48 4.30 -8.13
CA PHE A 83 -2.03 5.30 -9.08
C PHE A 83 -2.09 4.77 -10.51
N ARG A 84 -2.50 5.64 -11.43
CA ARG A 84 -2.51 5.42 -12.89
C ARG A 84 -2.17 6.74 -13.57
N ASP A 85 -1.31 6.71 -14.58
CA ASP A 85 -0.90 7.89 -15.34
C ASP A 85 -0.38 9.03 -14.44
N GLY A 86 0.31 8.70 -13.34
CA GLY A 86 0.85 9.66 -12.37
C GLY A 86 -0.20 10.30 -11.45
N SER A 87 -1.45 9.85 -11.49
CA SER A 87 -2.55 10.39 -10.69
C SER A 87 -3.11 9.32 -9.76
N ARG A 88 -3.39 9.71 -8.51
CA ARG A 88 -4.14 8.87 -7.56
C ARG A 88 -5.58 8.77 -8.04
N TYR A 89 -6.11 7.55 -8.17
CA TYR A 89 -7.48 7.32 -8.63
C TYR A 89 -8.33 6.54 -7.63
N HIS A 90 -7.70 5.88 -6.65
CA HIS A 90 -8.41 5.15 -5.60
C HIS A 90 -7.60 5.16 -4.30
N GLU A 91 -8.32 5.13 -3.18
CA GLU A 91 -7.78 5.10 -1.82
C GLU A 91 -8.51 4.02 -1.04
N TYR A 92 -7.77 3.31 -0.20
CA TYR A 92 -8.27 2.24 0.63
C TYR A 92 -7.70 2.37 2.04
N LEU A 93 -8.57 2.14 3.02
CA LEU A 93 -8.25 2.12 4.44
C LEU A 93 -8.99 0.95 5.07
N SER A 94 -8.28 0.04 5.73
CA SER A 94 -8.90 -1.17 6.31
C SER A 94 -9.89 -0.88 7.43
N ASP A 95 -9.65 0.17 8.20
CA ASP A 95 -10.57 0.64 9.23
C ASP A 95 -10.54 2.17 9.36
N GLN A 96 -11.69 2.78 9.11
CA GLN A 96 -11.91 4.22 9.26
C GLN A 96 -11.91 4.70 10.71
N ALA A 97 -12.08 3.78 11.68
CA ALA A 97 -12.04 4.11 13.09
C ALA A 97 -10.61 4.28 13.63
N TYR A 98 -9.59 3.94 12.84
CA TYR A 98 -8.20 4.19 13.22
C TYR A 98 -7.85 5.67 12.99
N LEU A 99 -7.68 6.40 14.10
CA LEU A 99 -7.43 7.83 14.11
C LEU A 99 -6.07 8.16 14.73
N VAL A 100 -5.41 9.17 14.18
CA VAL A 100 -4.20 9.78 14.72
C VAL A 100 -4.57 11.15 15.29
N GLU A 101 -4.15 11.38 16.53
CA GLU A 101 -4.35 12.64 17.25
C GLU A 101 -3.27 13.66 16.85
N THR A 102 -3.70 14.90 16.60
CA THR A 102 -2.84 16.07 16.51
C THR A 102 -3.50 17.27 17.21
N TRP A 103 -2.76 18.37 17.34
CA TRP A 103 -3.19 19.59 18.02
C TRP A 103 -2.98 20.78 17.07
N ASP A 104 -3.96 21.69 17.02
CA ASP A 104 -3.78 22.98 16.33
C ASP A 104 -3.02 24.00 17.20
N ASP A 105 -2.80 25.20 16.64
CA ASP A 105 -2.09 26.29 17.31
C ASP A 105 -2.79 26.80 18.60
N ASP A 106 -4.07 26.44 18.79
CA ASP A 106 -4.91 26.81 19.93
C ASP A 106 -5.11 25.63 20.92
N ASP A 107 -4.28 24.57 20.81
CA ASP A 107 -4.35 23.33 21.59
C ASP A 107 -5.68 22.56 21.43
N ASN A 108 -6.45 22.80 20.37
CA ASN A 108 -7.62 21.98 20.08
C ASN A 108 -7.18 20.65 19.47
N GLU A 109 -7.71 19.56 20.00
CA GLU A 109 -7.52 18.24 19.44
C GLU A 109 -8.15 18.16 18.03
N ILE A 110 -7.40 17.59 17.10
CA ILE A 110 -7.89 17.24 15.77
C ILE A 110 -7.54 15.78 15.51
N LEU A 111 -8.55 15.01 15.12
CA LEU A 111 -8.38 13.61 14.77
C LEU A 111 -8.28 13.50 13.25
N PHE A 112 -7.33 12.72 12.75
CA PHE A 112 -7.21 12.41 11.33
C PHE A 112 -7.23 10.90 11.13
N ASP A 113 -7.89 10.40 10.09
CA ASP A 113 -7.58 9.04 9.65
C ASP A 113 -6.25 8.97 8.90
N MET A 114 -5.82 7.75 8.58
CA MET A 114 -4.56 7.53 7.84
C MET A 114 -4.59 7.99 6.38
N LEU A 115 -5.74 8.49 5.89
CA LEU A 115 -5.85 9.18 4.59
C LEU A 115 -5.77 10.71 4.74
N GLY A 116 -5.59 11.22 5.97
CA GLY A 116 -5.50 12.64 6.27
C GLY A 116 -6.86 13.35 6.29
N ARG A 117 -7.97 12.62 6.41
CA ARG A 117 -9.30 13.22 6.52
C ARG A 117 -9.57 13.63 7.97
N PRO A 118 -9.93 14.90 8.23
CA PRO A 118 -10.16 15.38 9.58
C PRO A 118 -11.51 14.91 10.14
N TYR A 119 -11.53 14.61 11.42
CA TYR A 119 -12.70 14.32 12.23
C TYR A 119 -12.76 15.27 13.42
N PRO A 120 -13.93 15.88 13.71
CA PRO A 120 -14.13 16.61 14.95
C PRO A 120 -13.93 15.70 16.18
N PRO A 121 -13.43 16.23 17.31
CA PRO A 121 -13.19 15.42 18.53
C PRO A 121 -14.43 14.67 19.05
N ASP A 122 -15.62 15.27 18.90
CA ASP A 122 -16.88 14.68 19.35
C ASP A 122 -17.55 13.77 18.30
N ALA A 123 -16.96 13.65 17.10
CA ALA A 123 -17.51 12.82 16.05
C ALA A 123 -17.07 11.36 16.24
N THR A 124 -18.02 10.43 16.16
CA THR A 124 -17.69 9.01 15.99
C THR A 124 -17.35 8.78 14.52
N PRO A 125 -16.09 8.46 14.15
CA PRO A 125 -15.76 8.13 12.78
C PRO A 125 -16.56 6.90 12.32
N PRO A 126 -16.84 6.75 11.01
CA PRO A 126 -17.35 5.50 10.48
C PRO A 126 -16.42 4.34 10.86
N SER A 127 -16.97 3.15 11.08
CA SER A 127 -16.17 1.94 11.28
C SER A 127 -16.05 1.12 10.00
N GLY A 128 -15.01 0.29 9.94
CA GLY A 128 -14.78 -0.64 8.84
C GLY A 128 -14.12 0.00 7.63
N ALA A 129 -13.94 -0.81 6.58
CA ALA A 129 -13.10 -0.45 5.46
C ALA A 129 -13.69 0.69 4.60
N TYR A 130 -12.83 1.66 4.26
CA TYR A 130 -13.10 2.64 3.23
C TYR A 130 -12.49 2.19 1.91
N GLY A 131 -13.21 2.42 0.79
CA GLY A 131 -12.69 2.12 -0.53
C GLY A 131 -12.49 0.63 -0.81
N ALA A 132 -13.22 -0.26 -0.12
CA ALA A 132 -13.22 -1.70 -0.39
C ALA A 132 -13.92 -2.03 -1.71
N ASP A 133 -13.34 -1.60 -2.83
CA ASP A 133 -13.84 -1.77 -4.20
C ASP A 133 -12.93 -2.74 -4.97
N PRO A 134 -13.35 -4.01 -5.18
CA PRO A 134 -12.56 -4.99 -5.94
C PRO A 134 -12.16 -4.50 -7.33
N ALA A 135 -13.05 -3.78 -8.03
CA ALA A 135 -12.84 -3.36 -9.40
C ALA A 135 -11.66 -2.38 -9.54
N ALA A 136 -11.39 -1.59 -8.50
CA ALA A 136 -10.23 -0.70 -8.45
C ALA A 136 -8.90 -1.48 -8.39
N PHE A 137 -8.90 -2.66 -7.76
CA PHE A 137 -7.70 -3.46 -7.51
C PHE A 137 -7.40 -4.50 -8.60
N VAL A 138 -8.40 -4.93 -9.39
CA VAL A 138 -8.24 -6.03 -10.39
C VAL A 138 -7.03 -5.83 -11.32
N ALA A 139 -6.74 -4.59 -11.72
CA ALA A 139 -5.63 -4.29 -12.62
C ALA A 139 -4.24 -4.65 -12.05
N LEU A 140 -4.12 -4.75 -10.73
CA LEU A 140 -2.88 -5.13 -10.04
C LEU A 140 -2.62 -6.63 -10.10
N GLY A 141 -3.69 -7.43 -10.06
CA GLY A 141 -3.61 -8.88 -9.96
C GLY A 141 -3.25 -9.57 -11.27
N VAL A 142 -3.07 -10.89 -11.20
CA VAL A 142 -2.88 -11.77 -12.37
C VAL A 142 -4.16 -12.54 -12.65
N ALA A 143 -4.61 -12.51 -13.90
CA ALA A 143 -5.86 -13.15 -14.30
C ALA A 143 -5.79 -14.69 -14.19
N PRO A 144 -6.91 -15.35 -13.82
CA PRO A 144 -8.19 -14.75 -13.44
C PRO A 144 -8.21 -14.30 -11.96
N VAL A 145 -8.65 -13.07 -11.70
CA VAL A 145 -8.88 -12.56 -10.33
C VAL A 145 -10.33 -12.83 -9.95
N ASP A 146 -10.57 -13.43 -8.78
CA ASP A 146 -11.91 -13.59 -8.22
C ASP A 146 -12.29 -12.30 -7.47
N GLU A 147 -13.09 -11.44 -8.12
CA GLU A 147 -13.54 -10.17 -7.54
C GLU A 147 -14.38 -10.34 -6.27
N ALA A 148 -15.08 -11.47 -6.11
CA ALA A 148 -15.86 -11.73 -4.91
C ALA A 148 -14.94 -12.07 -3.73
N GLU A 149 -13.93 -12.92 -3.95
CA GLU A 149 -12.90 -13.21 -2.95
C GLU A 149 -12.11 -11.95 -2.58
N LEU A 150 -11.76 -11.13 -3.57
CA LEU A 150 -11.10 -9.84 -3.34
C LEU A 150 -11.96 -8.88 -2.52
N GLY A 151 -13.27 -8.82 -2.79
CA GLY A 151 -14.21 -8.02 -2.01
C GLY A 151 -14.32 -8.48 -0.56
N VAL A 152 -14.30 -9.80 -0.34
CA VAL A 152 -14.21 -10.34 1.02
C VAL A 152 -12.89 -9.93 1.67
N ALA A 153 -11.75 -10.08 1.00
CA ALA A 153 -10.45 -9.71 1.57
C ALA A 153 -10.36 -8.22 1.95
N LEU A 154 -10.87 -7.33 1.11
CA LEU A 154 -10.90 -5.89 1.36
C LEU A 154 -11.86 -5.49 2.51
N GLY A 155 -12.88 -6.29 2.81
CA GLY A 155 -13.90 -5.96 3.81
C GLY A 155 -13.61 -6.40 5.25
N ARG A 156 -12.53 -7.16 5.50
CA ARG A 156 -12.26 -7.82 6.80
C ARG A 156 -11.55 -6.94 7.82
N SER A 157 -12.25 -5.94 8.34
CA SER A 157 -11.71 -5.01 9.35
C SER A 157 -11.41 -5.66 10.71
N GLU A 158 -11.81 -6.91 10.95
CA GLU A 158 -11.53 -7.65 12.18
C GLU A 158 -10.15 -8.32 12.22
N LEU A 159 -9.45 -8.38 11.08
CA LEU A 159 -8.13 -8.98 10.98
C LEU A 159 -7.04 -7.99 11.38
N ARG A 160 -5.86 -8.52 11.73
CA ARG A 160 -4.66 -7.68 11.76
C ARG A 160 -4.33 -7.18 10.36
N ALA A 161 -3.75 -5.99 10.28
CA ALA A 161 -3.44 -5.34 9.01
C ALA A 161 -2.57 -6.21 8.07
N GLU A 162 -1.64 -7.01 8.60
CA GLU A 162 -0.81 -7.92 7.80
C GLU A 162 -1.60 -9.11 7.27
N GLU A 163 -2.53 -9.64 8.06
CA GLU A 163 -3.39 -10.75 7.66
C GLU A 163 -4.36 -10.31 6.57
N GLN A 164 -4.88 -9.09 6.69
CA GLN A 164 -5.71 -8.48 5.67
C GLN A 164 -4.92 -8.17 4.40
N HIS A 165 -3.70 -7.61 4.53
CA HIS A 165 -2.82 -7.38 3.39
C HIS A 165 -2.50 -8.68 2.66
N HIS A 166 -2.13 -9.73 3.39
CA HIS A 166 -1.91 -11.07 2.82
C HIS A 166 -3.16 -11.58 2.08
N ALA A 167 -4.35 -11.44 2.66
CA ALA A 167 -5.58 -11.88 2.01
C ALA A 167 -5.85 -11.12 0.69
N VAL A 168 -5.60 -9.81 0.67
CA VAL A 168 -5.74 -8.98 -0.54
C VAL A 168 -4.74 -9.43 -1.62
N LEU A 169 -3.47 -9.60 -1.28
CA LEU A 169 -2.44 -10.03 -2.21
C LEU A 169 -2.69 -11.45 -2.75
N HIS A 170 -3.17 -12.35 -1.90
CA HIS A 170 -3.56 -13.71 -2.29
C HIS A 170 -4.72 -13.68 -3.29
N ALA A 171 -5.77 -12.90 -3.03
CA ALA A 171 -6.92 -12.76 -3.94
C ALA A 171 -6.52 -12.13 -5.30
N LEU A 172 -5.43 -11.38 -5.34
CA LEU A 172 -4.82 -10.83 -6.56
C LEU A 172 -3.90 -11.83 -7.31
N ASN A 173 -3.75 -13.06 -6.82
CA ASN A 173 -2.83 -14.08 -7.35
C ASN A 173 -1.37 -13.62 -7.39
N LEU A 174 -0.88 -12.99 -6.32
CA LEU A 174 0.49 -12.49 -6.20
C LEU A 174 1.27 -13.29 -5.15
N ASP A 175 2.59 -13.42 -5.34
CA ASP A 175 3.48 -13.80 -4.26
C ASP A 175 3.47 -12.69 -3.20
N CYS A 176 2.94 -13.02 -2.02
CA CYS A 176 2.71 -12.07 -0.95
C CYS A 176 4.02 -11.69 -0.24
N ALA A 177 4.97 -12.62 -0.16
CA ALA A 177 6.10 -12.47 0.75
C ALA A 177 6.93 -11.20 0.46
N PRO A 178 7.29 -10.86 -0.79
CA PRO A 178 8.07 -9.66 -1.06
C PRO A 178 7.37 -8.34 -0.72
N LEU A 179 6.03 -8.29 -0.76
CA LEU A 179 5.25 -7.09 -0.44
C LEU A 179 5.03 -6.89 1.05
N MET A 180 5.43 -7.86 1.87
CA MET A 180 5.31 -7.84 3.33
C MET A 180 6.68 -7.77 4.04
N MET A 181 7.75 -7.52 3.28
CA MET A 181 9.11 -7.42 3.81
C MET A 181 9.50 -5.97 4.11
N SER A 182 10.31 -5.80 5.14
CA SER A 182 11.17 -4.62 5.30
C SER A 182 12.28 -4.62 4.25
N TYR A 183 12.92 -3.46 4.05
CA TYR A 183 14.09 -3.35 3.16
C TYR A 183 15.23 -4.30 3.56
N THR A 184 15.53 -4.43 4.86
CA THR A 184 16.60 -5.32 5.33
C THR A 184 16.30 -6.78 5.04
N GLU A 185 15.05 -7.21 5.20
CA GLU A 185 14.63 -8.58 4.85
C GLU A 185 14.70 -8.80 3.34
N ALA A 186 14.26 -7.83 2.53
CA ALA A 186 14.37 -7.89 1.08
C ALA A 186 15.83 -8.00 0.61
N VAL A 187 16.76 -7.24 1.20
CA VAL A 187 18.20 -7.35 0.92
C VAL A 187 18.74 -8.73 1.34
N ALA A 188 18.37 -9.20 2.54
CA ALA A 188 18.85 -10.48 3.07
C ALA A 188 18.32 -11.69 2.26
N SER A 189 17.16 -11.56 1.63
CA SER A 189 16.56 -12.61 0.80
C SER A 189 17.38 -12.92 -0.46
N GLY A 190 18.13 -11.94 -0.98
CA GLY A 190 18.83 -12.06 -2.26
C GLY A 190 17.91 -12.21 -3.49
N ALA A 191 16.60 -11.98 -3.34
CA ALA A 191 15.60 -12.14 -4.40
C ALA A 191 15.48 -10.92 -5.34
N GLY A 192 16.22 -9.84 -5.07
CA GLY A 192 16.20 -8.61 -5.85
C GLY A 192 16.80 -8.77 -7.24
N VAL A 193 16.21 -8.07 -8.22
CA VAL A 193 16.65 -8.07 -9.64
C VAL A 193 17.30 -6.78 -10.10
#